data_AF-A0A536G5T6-F1
#
_entry.id   AF-A0A536G5T6-F1
#
_cell.length_a   1.000
_cell.length_b   1.000
_cell.length_c   1.000
_cell.angle_alpha   90.00
_cell.angle_beta   90.00
_cell.angle_gamma   90.00
#
_symmetry.space_group_name_H-M   'P 1'
#
loop_
_entity.id
_entity.type
_entity.pdbx_description
1 polymer ?
#
loop_
_entity_poly.entity_id
_entity_poly.type
_entity_poly.pdbx_seq_one_letter_code
_entity_poly.pdbx_strand_id
1 'polypeptide(L)' 'MNEDTVGRVEPELLEERRGDSGEILWLTLNRPRARNALTFPMYERIGEVCLEVNADPSVRTVVFTGAG' A
#
# COMPACT_ATOMS: atom_id res chain seq x y z
N MET A 1 18.65 27.19 -10.59
CA MET A 1 18.29 25.88 -11.17
C MET A 1 17.26 25.33 -10.20
N ASN A 2 15.99 25.46 -10.56
CA ASN A 2 14.88 25.58 -9.61
C ASN A 2 14.51 24.22 -8.99
N GLU A 3 14.23 24.22 -7.68
CA GLU A 3 13.86 23.06 -6.86
C GLU A 3 12.34 22.77 -6.86
N ASP A 4 11.61 23.23 -7.88
CA ASP A 4 10.12 23.34 -7.87
C ASP A 4 9.36 22.30 -8.73
N THR A 5 9.95 21.14 -9.07
CA THR A 5 9.24 20.08 -9.82
C THR A 5 9.58 18.67 -9.35
N VAL A 6 9.52 18.39 -8.04
CA VAL A 6 9.18 17.03 -7.61
C VAL A 6 7.67 16.89 -7.78
N GLY A 7 7.23 16.52 -9.00
CA GLY A 7 5.85 16.14 -9.23
C GLY A 7 5.46 15.12 -8.17
N ARG A 8 4.42 15.40 -7.38
CA ARG A 8 3.96 14.57 -6.26
C ARG A 8 3.73 13.15 -6.78
N VAL A 9 4.72 12.26 -6.60
CA VAL A 9 4.60 10.86 -7.00
C VAL A 9 3.58 10.28 -6.05
N GLU A 10 2.36 10.07 -6.55
CA GLU A 10 1.36 9.37 -5.76
C GLU A 10 1.87 7.95 -5.49
N PRO A 11 1.81 7.47 -4.24
CA PRO A 11 2.25 6.14 -3.92
C PRO A 11 1.44 5.12 -4.73
N GLU A 12 2.13 4.18 -5.36
CA GLU A 12 1.51 3.10 -6.15
C GLU A 12 0.85 2.04 -5.27
N LEU A 13 1.19 2.01 -3.98
CA LEU A 13 0.60 1.17 -2.96
C LEU A 13 0.20 2.07 -1.78
N LEU A 14 -1.07 2.08 -1.42
CA LEU A 14 -1.58 2.80 -0.25
C LEU A 14 -1.85 1.81 0.88
N GLU A 15 -1.51 2.20 2.10
CA GLU A 15 -1.70 1.41 3.30
C GLU A 15 -2.62 2.17 4.26
N GLU A 16 -3.72 1.54 4.68
CA GLU A 16 -4.69 2.17 5.57
C GLU A 16 -5.16 1.19 6.64
N ARG A 17 -5.08 1.59 7.92
CA ARG A 17 -5.68 0.82 9.01
C ARG A 17 -7.15 1.19 9.19
N ARG A 18 -8.01 0.19 9.20
CA ARG A 18 -9.45 0.28 9.38
C ARG A 18 -9.93 -0.67 10.48
N GLY A 19 -11.21 -0.53 10.84
CA GLY A 19 -11.82 -1.23 11.97
C GLY A 19 -11.82 -0.38 13.23
N ASP A 20 -12.68 -0.72 14.20
CA ASP A 20 -12.88 0.06 15.41
C ASP A 20 -11.60 0.19 16.24
N SER A 21 -10.67 -0.76 16.11
CA SER A 21 -9.38 -0.78 16.79
C SER A 21 -8.19 -0.77 15.82
N GLY A 22 -8.41 -0.53 14.53
CA GLY A 22 -7.35 -0.55 13.51
C GLY A 22 -6.82 -1.95 13.20
N GLU A 23 -7.65 -2.99 13.37
CA GLU A 23 -7.27 -4.39 13.20
C GLU A 23 -7.23 -4.87 11.74
N ILE A 24 -7.72 -4.07 10.80
CA ILE A 24 -7.79 -4.42 9.37
C ILE A 24 -6.82 -3.53 8.60
N LEU A 25 -5.80 -4.13 7.97
CA LEU A 25 -4.90 -3.40 7.08
C LEU A 25 -5.43 -3.48 5.64
N TRP A 26 -5.65 -2.34 5.02
CA TRP A 26 -6.03 -2.22 3.61
C TRP A 26 -4.82 -1.84 2.77
N LEU A 27 -4.52 -2.68 1.79
CA LEU A 27 -3.49 -2.46 0.79
C LEU A 27 -4.17 -2.16 -0.55
N THR A 28 -4.09 -0.90 -0.98
CA THR A 28 -4.70 -0.44 -2.24
C THR A 28 -3.63 -0.27 -3.30
N LEU A 29 -3.70 -1.09 -4.35
CA LEU A 29 -2.89 -0.92 -5.55
C LEU A 29 -3.40 0.33 -6.28
N ASN A 30 -2.65 1.43 -6.20
CA ASN A 30 -3.01 2.73 -6.74
C ASN A 30 -2.32 3.00 -8.09
N ARG A 31 -2.51 2.09 -9.05
CA ARG A 31 -1.97 2.22 -10.41
C ARG A 31 -3.05 1.93 -11.46
N PRO A 32 -4.20 2.63 -11.43
CA PRO A 32 -5.36 2.34 -12.30
C PRO A 32 -5.02 2.43 -13.79
N ARG A 33 -4.12 3.38 -14.17
CA ARG A 33 -3.66 3.56 -15.55
C ARG A 33 -2.97 2.32 -16.14
N ALA A 34 -2.42 1.47 -15.29
CA ALA A 34 -1.80 0.20 -15.68
C ALA A 34 -2.61 -1.01 -15.18
N ARG A 35 -3.91 -0.85 -14.90
CA ARG A 35 -4.78 -1.89 -14.33
C ARG A 35 -4.20 -2.53 -13.06
N ASN A 36 -3.54 -1.72 -12.24
CA ASN A 36 -2.90 -2.14 -11.00
C ASN A 36 -1.81 -3.23 -11.20
N ALA A 37 -1.18 -3.25 -12.37
CA ALA A 37 -0.02 -4.11 -12.62
C ALA A 37 1.08 -3.86 -11.58
N LEU A 38 1.49 -4.93 -10.91
CA LEU A 38 2.46 -4.89 -9.82
C LEU A 38 3.86 -4.56 -10.35
N THR A 39 4.45 -3.49 -9.84
CA THR A 39 5.85 -3.12 -10.09
C THR A 39 6.77 -3.84 -9.10
N PHE A 40 8.07 -3.93 -9.40
CA PHE A 40 9.03 -4.53 -8.46
C PHE A 40 9.00 -3.87 -7.06
N PRO A 41 9.01 -2.53 -6.95
CA PRO A 41 8.88 -1.87 -5.65
C PRO A 41 7.59 -2.21 -4.90
N MET A 42 6.46 -2.39 -5.60
CA MET A 42 5.22 -2.82 -4.97
C MET A 42 5.31 -4.24 -4.42
N TYR A 43 5.94 -5.17 -5.15
CA TYR A 43 6.14 -6.54 -4.67
C TYR A 43 7.02 -6.58 -3.42
N GLU A 44 8.13 -5.83 -3.42
CA GLU A 44 9.02 -5.74 -2.26
C GLU A 44 8.28 -5.20 -1.04
N ARG A 45 7.54 -4.09 -1.21
CA ARG A 45 6.78 -3.49 -0.11
C ARG A 45 5.65 -4.41 0.40
N ILE A 46 4.92 -5.09 -0.48
CA ILE A 46 3.91 -6.07 -0.06
C ILE A 46 4.57 -7.19 0.77
N GLY A 47 5.74 -7.66 0.38
CA GLY A 47 6.51 -8.65 1.13
C GLY A 47 6.87 -8.17 2.54
N GLU A 48 7.39 -6.94 2.65
CA GLU A 48 7.69 -6.30 3.94
C GLU A 48 6.44 -6.18 4.81
N VAL A 49 5.34 -5.67 4.25
CA VAL A 49 4.07 -5.55 4.98
C VAL A 49 3.60 -6.91 5.51
N CYS A 50 3.70 -7.97 4.70
CA CYS A 50 3.35 -9.32 5.14
C CYS A 50 4.19 -9.79 6.33
N LEU A 51 5.48 -9.43 6.39
CA LEU A 51 6.33 -9.73 7.54
C LEU A 51 5.96 -8.88 8.76
N GLU A 52 5.70 -7.59 8.56
CA GLU A 52 5.28 -6.65 9.60
C GLU A 52 3.96 -7.09 10.26
N VAL A 53 2.93 -7.40 9.48
CA VAL A 53 1.63 -7.85 10.00
C VAL A 53 1.71 -9.22 10.65
N ASN A 54 2.57 -10.12 10.17
CA ASN A 54 2.75 -11.43 10.80
C ASN A 54 3.41 -11.31 12.18
N ALA A 55 4.20 -10.26 12.42
CA ALA A 55 4.78 -9.95 13.73
C ALA A 55 3.87 -9.09 14.62
N ASP A 56 2.84 -8.46 14.06
CA ASP A 56 1.93 -7.55 14.76
C ASP A 56 0.57 -8.22 15.08
N PRO A 57 0.35 -8.66 16.34
CA PRO A 57 -0.91 -9.31 16.73
C PRO A 57 -2.12 -8.36 16.74
N SER A 58 -1.93 -7.05 16.58
CA SER A 58 -3.04 -6.09 16.46
C SER A 58 -3.73 -6.18 15.09
N VAL A 59 -3.02 -6.61 14.05
CA VAL A 59 -3.59 -6.80 12.71
C VAL A 59 -4.17 -8.21 12.63
N ARG A 60 -5.49 -8.30 12.46
CA ARG A 60 -6.19 -9.58 12.32
C ARG A 60 -6.42 -9.97 10.86
N THR A 61 -6.52 -8.98 9.96
CA THR A 61 -6.86 -9.21 8.56
C THR A 61 -6.16 -8.20 7.67
N VAL A 62 -5.65 -8.66 6.51
CA VAL A 62 -5.17 -7.81 5.43
C VAL A 62 -6.12 -7.92 4.24
N VAL A 63 -6.54 -6.79 3.68
CA VAL A 63 -7.40 -6.69 2.50
C VAL A 63 -6.58 -6.11 1.35
N PHE A 64 -6.49 -6.84 0.25
CA PHE A 64 -5.92 -6.33 -1.00
C PHE A 64 -7.04 -5.82 -1.91
N THR A 65 -6.89 -4.59 -2.40
CA THR A 65 -7.83 -3.99 -3.35
C THR A 65 -7.09 -3.17 -4.40
N GLY A 66 -7.75 -2.89 -5.53
CA GLY A 66 -7.24 -2.00 -6.57
C GLY A 66 -7.98 -0.68 -6.57
N ALA A 67 -7.26 0.42 -6.81
CA ALA A 67 -7.89 1.67 -7.18
C ALA A 67 -8.36 1.61 -8.63
N GLY A 68 -9.55 2.15 -8.90
CA GLY A 68 -10.14 2.24 -10.24
C GLY A 68 -10.95 1.04 -10.67
#